data_AF-A0A183D1H8-F1
#
_entry.id   AF-A0A183D1H8-F1
#
_cell.length_a   1.000
_cell.length_b   1.000
_cell.length_c   1.000
_cell.angle_alpha   90.00
_cell.angle_beta   90.00
_cell.angle_gamma   90.00
#
_symmetry.space_group_name_H-M   'P 1'
#
loop_
_entity.id
_entity.type
_entity.pdbx_description
1 polymer ?
#
loop_
_entity_poly.entity_id
_entity_poly.type
_entity_poly.pdbx_seq_one_letter_code
_entity_poly.pdbx_strand_id
1 'polypeptide(L)'
;MHSTTVFRALTSSLCKLQVRCISETAKLRVYNSIAFVGCAAFLTILSFIPASRAYVAIACLGLAAGCLGFTTGGFFKAAPLISKHFSPFVTGNISLGITITMLVVPALVWGLAPENDISGWQRVFLTTAGVLFLTNIAFCKLFEFIKFHS
;
A
#
# COMPACT_ATOMS: atom_id res chain seq x y z
N MET A 1 -39.01 2.92 -15.92
CA MET A 1 -38.29 3.45 -14.74
C MET A 1 -38.23 2.47 -13.54
N HIS A 2 -38.99 1.37 -13.52
CA HIS A 2 -39.02 0.38 -12.42
C HIS A 2 -37.92 -0.72 -12.48
N SER A 3 -37.22 -0.87 -13.62
CA SER A 3 -36.29 -2.00 -13.86
C SER A 3 -34.86 -1.77 -13.34
N THR A 4 -34.42 -0.52 -13.21
CA THR A 4 -33.07 -0.16 -12.74
C THR A 4 -32.87 -0.30 -11.23
N THR A 5 -33.94 -0.21 -10.45
CA THR A 5 -33.89 -0.34 -8.98
C THR A 5 -33.68 -1.78 -8.54
N VAL A 6 -34.30 -2.74 -9.25
CA VAL A 6 -34.20 -4.18 -8.94
C VAL A 6 -32.81 -4.73 -9.29
N PHE A 7 -32.21 -4.25 -10.39
CA PHE A 7 -30.84 -4.62 -10.76
C PHE A 7 -29.79 -4.12 -9.75
N ARG A 8 -30.00 -2.92 -9.18
CA ARG A 8 -29.16 -2.38 -8.08
C ARG A 8 -29.39 -3.13 -6.75
N ALA A 9 -30.61 -3.57 -6.49
CA ALA A 9 -30.94 -4.36 -5.31
C ALA A 9 -30.38 -5.79 -5.38
N LEU A 10 -30.36 -6.42 -6.56
CA LEU A 10 -29.78 -7.75 -6.77
C LEU A 10 -28.25 -7.74 -6.65
N THR A 11 -27.58 -6.76 -7.25
CA THR A 11 -26.12 -6.61 -7.15
C THR A 11 -25.65 -6.35 -5.72
N SER A 12 -26.40 -5.58 -4.94
CA SER A 12 -26.08 -5.33 -3.53
C SER A 12 -26.39 -6.51 -2.60
N SER A 13 -27.34 -7.38 -2.96
CA SER A 13 -27.73 -8.55 -2.17
C SER A 13 -26.79 -9.75 -2.38
N LEU A 14 -26.32 -9.97 -3.61
CA LEU A 14 -25.35 -11.03 -3.91
C LEU A 14 -23.97 -10.75 -3.28
N CYS A 15 -23.58 -9.47 -3.18
CA CYS A 15 -22.32 -9.07 -2.55
C CYS A 15 -22.28 -9.33 -1.03
N LYS A 16 -23.45 -9.39 -0.37
CA LYS A 16 -23.56 -9.52 1.09
C LYS A 16 -23.48 -10.95 1.62
N LEU A 17 -23.51 -11.98 0.77
CA LEU A 17 -23.64 -13.37 1.23
C LEU A 17 -22.32 -14.15 1.37
N GLN A 18 -21.21 -13.68 0.79
CA GLN A 18 -19.97 -14.47 0.78
C GLN A 18 -19.00 -14.21 1.94
N VAL A 19 -19.34 -13.35 2.92
CA VAL A 19 -18.41 -13.00 4.00
C VAL A 19 -19.07 -13.02 5.37
N ARG A 20 -19.42 -14.23 5.82
CA ARG A 20 -19.71 -14.49 7.23
C ARG A 20 -18.44 -15.01 7.91
N CYS A 21 -17.98 -14.22 8.88
CA CYS A 21 -17.14 -14.62 10.03
C CYS A 21 -15.60 -14.59 9.90
N ILE A 22 -15.03 -13.82 8.97
CA ILE A 22 -13.76 -13.11 9.18
C ILE A 22 -13.96 -11.69 8.70
N SER A 23 -13.63 -10.69 9.52
CA SER A 23 -13.77 -9.27 9.15
C SER A 23 -13.12 -9.05 7.77
N GLU A 24 -13.88 -8.58 6.76
CA GLU A 24 -13.36 -8.28 5.42
C GLU A 24 -12.10 -7.41 5.48
N THR A 25 -12.08 -6.54 6.48
CA THR A 25 -10.95 -5.70 6.84
C THR A 25 -9.71 -6.50 7.20
N ALA A 26 -9.79 -7.57 7.99
CA ALA A 26 -8.64 -8.38 8.38
C ALA A 26 -8.02 -9.12 7.17
N LYS A 27 -8.86 -9.63 6.26
CA LYS A 27 -8.41 -10.28 5.03
C LYS A 27 -7.70 -9.30 4.08
N LEU A 28 -8.28 -8.11 3.89
CA LEU A 28 -7.66 -7.04 3.11
C LEU A 28 -6.34 -6.58 3.72
N ARG A 29 -6.25 -6.51 5.05
CA ARG A 29 -5.05 -6.12 5.79
C ARG A 29 -3.90 -7.13 5.65
N VAL A 30 -4.16 -8.43 5.76
CA VAL A 30 -3.13 -9.47 5.56
C VAL A 30 -2.64 -9.49 4.10
N TYR A 31 -3.57 -9.40 3.15
CA TYR A 31 -3.22 -9.32 1.73
C TYR A 31 -2.31 -8.12 1.44
N ASN A 32 -2.62 -6.99 2.06
CA ASN A 32 -1.85 -5.76 1.94
C ASN A 32 -0.44 -5.91 2.55
N SER A 33 -0.30 -6.55 3.71
CA SER A 33 1.01 -6.84 4.30
C SER A 33 1.88 -7.71 3.38
N ILE A 34 1.29 -8.72 2.74
CA ILE A 34 2.02 -9.57 1.77
C ILE A 34 2.44 -8.74 0.55
N ALA A 35 1.56 -7.86 0.06
CA ALA A 35 1.89 -6.96 -1.05
C ALA A 35 3.04 -6.01 -0.71
N PHE A 36 3.08 -5.42 0.49
CA PHE A 36 4.18 -4.57 0.96
C PHE A 36 5.52 -5.32 1.03
N VAL A 37 5.52 -6.55 1.55
CA VAL A 37 6.73 -7.39 1.59
C VAL A 37 7.18 -7.77 0.18
N GLY A 38 6.24 -8.10 -0.70
CA GLY A 38 6.51 -8.33 -2.12
C GLY A 38 7.15 -7.11 -2.79
N CYS A 39 6.57 -5.92 -2.62
CA CYS A 39 7.12 -4.66 -3.12
C CYS A 39 8.54 -4.40 -2.60
N ALA A 40 8.75 -4.58 -1.30
CA ALA A 40 10.06 -4.40 -0.68
C ALA A 40 11.08 -5.37 -1.28
N ALA A 41 10.72 -6.64 -1.47
CA ALA A 41 11.57 -7.63 -2.12
C ALA A 41 11.94 -7.22 -3.56
N PHE A 42 10.96 -6.80 -4.37
CA PHE A 42 11.23 -6.32 -5.73
C PHE A 42 12.13 -5.07 -5.76
N LEU A 43 11.96 -4.13 -4.81
CA LEU A 43 12.83 -2.95 -4.70
C LEU A 43 14.26 -3.31 -4.22
N THR A 44 14.40 -4.30 -3.34
CA THR A 44 15.74 -4.79 -2.96
C THR A 44 16.44 -5.49 -4.12
N ILE A 45 15.72 -6.32 -4.89
CA ILE A 45 16.26 -6.97 -6.09
C ILE A 45 16.66 -5.92 -7.13
N LEU A 46 15.83 -4.89 -7.33
CA LEU A 46 16.10 -3.75 -8.21
C LEU A 46 17.41 -3.04 -7.84
N SER A 47 17.71 -2.90 -6.55
CA SER A 47 18.95 -2.27 -6.07
C SER A 47 20.21 -3.03 -6.53
N PHE A 48 20.14 -4.35 -6.69
CA PHE A 48 21.29 -5.15 -7.15
C PHE A 48 21.39 -5.28 -8.69
N ILE A 49 20.41 -4.77 -9.45
CA ILE A 49 20.43 -4.83 -10.92
C ILE A 49 21.35 -3.72 -11.46
N PRO A 50 22.38 -4.05 -12.26
CA PRO A 50 23.24 -3.04 -12.87
C PRO A 50 22.49 -2.21 -13.93
N ALA A 51 22.82 -0.92 -14.02
CA ALA A 51 22.18 0.05 -14.92
C ALA A 51 22.22 -0.36 -16.42
N SER A 52 23.08 -1.31 -16.80
CA SER A 52 23.14 -1.90 -18.14
C SER A 52 21.82 -2.53 -18.59
N ARG A 53 20.93 -2.93 -17.67
CA ARG A 53 19.60 -3.51 -17.99
C ARG A 53 18.44 -2.61 -17.56
N ALA A 54 18.44 -1.35 -18.02
CA ALA A 54 17.42 -0.35 -17.69
C ALA A 54 15.96 -0.82 -17.94
N TYR A 55 15.72 -1.65 -18.96
CA TYR A 55 14.39 -2.21 -19.24
C TYR A 55 13.87 -3.12 -18.11
N VAL A 56 14.72 -3.95 -17.52
CA VAL A 56 14.36 -4.81 -16.37
C VAL A 56 14.11 -3.96 -15.13
N ALA A 57 14.93 -2.92 -14.95
CA ALA A 57 14.81 -2.01 -13.83
C ALA A 57 13.46 -1.26 -13.84
N ILE A 58 13.08 -0.72 -15.01
CA ILE A 58 11.80 -0.02 -15.19
C ILE A 58 10.62 -1.00 -15.02
N ALA A 59 10.72 -2.22 -15.54
CA ALA A 59 9.68 -3.23 -15.37
C ALA A 59 9.49 -3.61 -13.89
N CYS A 60 10.57 -3.85 -13.14
CA CYS A 60 10.51 -4.13 -11.70
C CYS A 60 9.95 -2.95 -10.91
N LEU A 61 10.37 -1.73 -11.23
CA LEU A 61 9.86 -0.51 -10.60
C LEU A 61 8.36 -0.33 -10.88
N GLY A 62 7.92 -0.58 -12.11
CA GLY A 62 6.51 -0.54 -12.51
C GLY A 62 5.66 -1.57 -11.78
N LEU A 63 6.15 -2.81 -11.62
CA LEU A 63 5.49 -3.85 -10.84
C LEU A 63 5.39 -3.47 -9.36
N ALA A 64 6.47 -2.96 -8.75
CA ALA A 64 6.46 -2.50 -7.37
C ALA A 64 5.49 -1.32 -7.17
N ALA A 65 5.49 -0.33 -8.07
CA ALA A 65 4.56 0.80 -8.05
C ALA A 65 3.11 0.34 -8.22
N GLY A 66 2.85 -0.63 -9.11
CA GLY A 66 1.53 -1.22 -9.30
C GLY A 66 1.01 -1.94 -8.06
N CYS A 67 1.86 -2.75 -7.41
CA CYS A 67 1.52 -3.42 -6.16
C CYS A 67 1.28 -2.43 -5.00
N LEU A 68 2.03 -1.32 -4.93
CA LEU A 68 1.79 -0.22 -3.99
C LEU A 68 0.49 0.54 -4.29
N GLY A 69 0.15 0.74 -5.56
CA GLY A 69 -1.10 1.35 -5.99
C GLY A 69 -2.32 0.50 -5.64
N PHE A 70 -2.24 -0.81 -5.87
CA PHE A 70 -3.31 -1.76 -5.51
C PHE A 70 -3.59 -1.77 -4.01
N THR A 71 -2.51 -1.79 -3.23
CA THR A 71 -2.51 -1.65 -1.77
C THR A 71 -3.22 -0.39 -1.30
N THR A 72 -2.91 0.75 -1.92
CA THR A 72 -3.51 2.06 -1.59
C THR A 72 -5.02 2.06 -1.87
N GLY A 73 -5.46 1.47 -2.98
CA GLY A 73 -6.88 1.27 -3.27
C GLY A 73 -7.59 0.39 -2.23
N GLY A 74 -6.91 -0.65 -1.72
CA GLY A 74 -7.40 -1.48 -0.63
C GLY A 74 -7.59 -0.72 0.69
N PHE A 75 -6.67 0.20 1.02
CA PHE A 75 -6.79 1.07 2.19
C PHE A 75 -7.95 2.04 2.08
N PHE A 76 -8.14 2.70 0.94
CA PHE A 76 -9.26 3.62 0.74
C PHE A 76 -10.62 2.92 0.81
N LYS A 77 -10.69 1.62 0.54
CA LYS A 77 -11.91 0.81 0.74
C LYS A 77 -12.06 0.35 2.19
N ALA A 78 -10.96 -0.03 2.84
CA ALA A 78 -10.97 -0.50 4.23
C ALA A 78 -11.20 0.63 5.24
N ALA A 79 -10.65 1.82 5.02
CA ALA A 79 -10.76 2.95 5.94
C ALA A 79 -12.23 3.30 6.22
N PRO A 80 -13.11 3.51 5.22
CA PRO A 80 -14.53 3.79 5.46
C PRO A 80 -15.30 2.64 6.12
N LEU A 81 -14.91 1.39 5.84
CA LEU A 81 -15.54 0.21 6.43
C LEU A 81 -15.29 0.11 7.95
N ILE A 82 -14.14 0.58 8.43
CA ILE A 82 -13.78 0.55 9.86
C ILE A 82 -14.39 1.74 10.60
N SER A 83 -14.36 2.93 9.98
CA SER A 83 -14.72 4.18 10.66
C SER A 83 -16.20 4.57 10.53
N LYS A 84 -16.98 3.92 9.65
CA LYS A 84 -18.41 4.16 9.41
C LYS A 84 -18.74 5.67 9.27
N HIS A 85 -19.15 6.33 10.36
CA HIS A 85 -19.49 7.75 10.38
C HIS A 85 -18.25 8.70 10.39
N PHE A 86 -17.08 8.24 10.83
CA PHE A 86 -15.83 9.04 10.89
C PHE A 86 -14.93 8.87 9.65
N SER A 87 -15.45 8.26 8.59
CA SER A 87 -14.70 7.91 7.38
C SER A 87 -14.06 9.07 6.63
N PRO A 88 -14.72 10.23 6.48
CA PRO A 88 -14.09 11.39 5.85
C PRO A 88 -12.87 11.88 6.64
N PHE A 89 -12.95 11.85 7.97
CA PHE A 89 -11.86 12.28 8.84
C PHE A 89 -10.66 11.33 8.78
N VAL A 90 -10.88 10.02 8.90
CA VAL A 90 -9.80 9.01 8.82
C VAL A 90 -9.13 9.04 7.45
N THR A 91 -9.92 9.11 6.38
CA THR A 91 -9.39 9.19 5.01
C THR A 91 -8.61 10.49 4.78
N GLY A 92 -9.07 11.61 5.35
CA GLY A 92 -8.35 12.89 5.32
C GLY A 92 -6.96 12.80 5.95
N ASN A 93 -6.84 12.15 7.12
CA ASN A 93 -5.54 11.95 7.78
C ASN A 93 -4.59 11.08 6.93
N ILE A 94 -5.10 10.04 6.28
CA ILE A 94 -4.31 9.21 5.35
C ILE A 94 -3.78 10.06 4.19
N SER A 95 -4.65 10.86 3.56
CA SER A 95 -4.26 11.75 2.47
C SER A 95 -3.23 12.80 2.89
N LEU A 96 -3.34 13.36 4.10
CA LEU A 96 -2.32 14.26 4.65
C LEU A 96 -0.96 13.57 4.77
N GLY A 97 -0.92 12.33 5.27
CA GLY A 97 0.30 11.54 5.34
C GLY A 97 0.94 11.31 3.97
N ILE A 98 0.13 11.02 2.94
CA ILE A 98 0.61 10.85 1.56
C ILE A 98 1.21 12.17 1.04
N THR A 99 0.52 13.31 1.24
CA THR A 99 1.00 14.62 0.78
C THR A 99 2.31 15.03 1.46
N ILE A 100 2.44 14.80 2.77
CA ILE A 100 3.69 15.05 3.50
C ILE A 100 4.81 14.16 2.93
N THR A 101 4.52 12.88 2.66
CA THR A 101 5.51 11.97 2.07
C THR A 101 5.95 12.46 0.70
N MET A 102 5.04 12.94 -0.14
CA MET A 102 5.37 13.52 -1.46
C MET A 102 6.25 14.78 -1.35
N LEU A 103 6.16 15.53 -0.25
CA LEU A 103 7.04 16.68 0.01
C LEU A 103 8.42 16.24 0.52
N VAL A 104 8.48 15.17 1.31
CA VAL A 104 9.74 14.63 1.87
C VAL A 104 10.57 13.87 0.82
N VAL A 105 9.93 13.18 -0.14
CA VAL A 105 10.61 12.35 -1.14
C VAL A 105 11.66 13.13 -1.95
N PRO A 106 11.38 14.32 -2.52
CA PRO A 106 12.38 15.11 -3.24
C PRO A 106 13.57 15.54 -2.37
N ALA A 107 13.32 15.90 -1.11
CA ALA A 107 14.38 16.27 -0.16
C ALA A 107 15.27 15.06 0.17
N LEU A 108 14.68 13.87 0.30
CA LEU A 108 15.41 12.63 0.53
C LEU A 108 16.28 12.26 -0.68
N VAL A 109 15.75 12.37 -1.90
CA VAL A 109 16.53 12.11 -3.13
C VAL A 109 17.69 13.09 -3.27
N TRP A 110 17.45 14.38 -3.01
CA TRP A 110 18.51 15.40 -3.04
C TRP A 110 19.64 15.11 -2.04
N GLY A 111 19.30 14.59 -0.85
CA GLY A 111 20.31 14.21 0.16
C GLY A 111 21.03 12.88 -0.09
N LEU A 112 20.37 11.88 -0.69
CA LEU A 112 20.94 10.54 -0.89
C LEU A 112 21.65 10.36 -2.24
N ALA A 113 21.28 11.11 -3.27
CA ALA A 113 21.83 11.01 -4.61
C ALA A 113 22.15 12.39 -5.22
N PRO A 114 23.02 13.21 -4.58
CA PRO A 114 23.33 14.55 -5.07
C PRO A 114 24.02 14.56 -6.44
N GLU A 115 24.85 13.55 -6.74
CA GLU A 115 25.56 13.41 -8.02
C GLU A 115 24.81 12.55 -9.05
N ASN A 116 23.57 12.12 -8.73
CA ASN A 116 22.74 11.28 -9.59
C ASN A 116 23.39 9.94 -10.03
N ASP A 117 24.32 9.42 -9.23
CA ASP A 117 25.00 8.16 -9.48
C ASP A 117 24.12 6.93 -9.22
N ILE A 118 24.48 5.83 -9.89
CA ILE A 118 23.84 4.52 -9.73
C ILE A 118 23.85 4.08 -8.25
N SER A 119 24.96 4.29 -7.55
CA SER A 119 25.10 3.96 -6.11
C SER A 119 24.18 4.79 -5.22
N GLY A 120 23.92 6.06 -5.59
CA GLY A 120 22.96 6.93 -4.91
C GLY A 120 21.54 6.39 -5.03
N TRP A 121 21.14 6.02 -6.25
CA TRP A 121 19.82 5.41 -6.50
C TRP A 121 19.63 4.07 -5.81
N GLN A 122 20.68 3.24 -5.72
CA GLN A 122 20.65 2.01 -4.94
C GLN A 122 20.31 2.27 -3.47
N ARG A 123 20.90 3.31 -2.87
CA ARG A 123 20.61 3.74 -1.49
C ARG A 123 19.16 4.23 -1.37
N VAL A 124 18.66 5.01 -2.32
CA VAL A 124 17.25 5.46 -2.33
C VAL A 124 16.28 4.27 -2.36
N PHE A 125 16.52 3.29 -3.23
CA PHE A 125 15.68 2.09 -3.32
C PHE A 125 15.76 1.21 -2.07
N LEU A 126 16.96 1.05 -1.49
CA LEU A 126 17.17 0.33 -0.22
C LEU A 126 16.49 1.03 0.95
N THR A 127 16.63 2.35 1.08
CA THR A 127 15.95 3.15 2.10
C THR A 127 14.43 3.03 1.95
N THR A 128 13.92 3.10 0.72
CA THR A 128 12.49 2.93 0.45
C THR A 128 12.02 1.52 0.84
N ALA A 129 12.72 0.47 0.42
CA ALA A 129 12.41 -0.90 0.81
C ALA A 129 12.46 -1.10 2.34
N GLY A 130 13.41 -0.47 3.03
CA GLY A 130 13.50 -0.47 4.49
C GLY A 130 12.30 0.19 5.16
N VAL A 131 11.84 1.34 4.65
CA VAL A 131 10.63 2.01 5.15
C VAL A 131 9.39 1.14 4.94
N LEU A 132 9.25 0.48 3.78
CA LEU A 132 8.16 -0.47 3.52
C LEU A 132 8.18 -1.62 4.51
N PHE A 133 9.36 -2.18 4.78
CA PHE A 133 9.51 -3.30 5.71
C PHE A 133 9.22 -2.89 7.17
N LEU A 134 9.73 -1.73 7.61
CA LEU A 134 9.47 -1.20 8.95
C LEU A 134 7.98 -0.89 9.16
N THR A 135 7.33 -0.29 8.16
CA THR A 135 5.90 -0.02 8.19
C THR A 135 5.09 -1.32 8.26
N ASN A 136 5.54 -2.36 7.56
CA ASN A 136 4.93 -3.69 7.63
C ASN A 136 5.06 -4.32 9.03
N ILE A 137 6.24 -4.22 9.66
CA ILE A 137 6.47 -4.71 11.02
C ILE A 137 5.57 -3.97 12.02
N ALA A 138 5.53 -2.64 11.95
CA ALA A 138 4.67 -1.83 12.81
C ALA A 138 3.20 -2.22 12.65
N PHE A 139 2.77 -2.49 11.42
CA PHE A 139 1.42 -2.96 11.12
C PHE A 139 1.13 -4.35 11.69
N CYS A 140 2.07 -5.30 11.56
CA CYS A 140 1.94 -6.64 12.14
C CYS A 140 1.94 -6.62 13.68
N LYS A 141 2.75 -5.75 14.30
CA LYS A 141 2.78 -5.57 15.76
C LYS A 141 1.50 -4.93 16.29
N LEU A 142 0.95 -3.95 15.58
CA LEU A 142 -0.37 -3.39 15.90
C LEU A 142 -1.47 -4.45 15.82
N PHE A 143 -1.39 -5.37 14.85
CA PHE A 143 -2.32 -6.49 14.74
C PHE A 143 -2.24 -7.46 15.93
N GLU A 144 -1.03 -7.81 16.36
CA GLU A 144 -0.79 -8.65 17.53
C GLU A 144 -1.42 -8.02 18.80
N PHE A 145 -1.28 -6.70 18.97
CA PHE A 145 -1.88 -5.95 20.08
C PHE A 145 -3.42 -5.99 20.07
N ILE A 146 -4.06 -5.79 18.91
CA ILE A 146 -5.52 -5.79 18.79
C ILE A 146 -6.11 -7.17 19.10
N LYS A 147 -5.43 -8.25 18.71
CA LYS A 147 -5.89 -9.62 18.97
C LYS A 147 -5.89 -9.96 20.48
N PHE A 148 -5.06 -9.29 21.28
CA PHE A 148 -4.97 -9.53 22.72
C PHE A 148 -6.11 -8.85 23.52
N HIS A 149 -6.77 -7.85 22.93
CA HIS A 149 -7.79 -7.03 23.59
C HIS A 149 -9.22 -7.26 23.05
N SER A 150 -9.43 -8.28 22.21
CA SER A 150 -10.72 -8.69 21.66
C SER A 150 -11.04 -10.12 22.06
#